data_AF-A0A968JNH3-F1
#
_entry.id   AF-A0A968JNH3-F1
#
_cell.length_a   1.000
_cell.length_b   1.000
_cell.length_c   1.000
_cell.angle_alpha   90.00
_cell.angle_beta   90.00
_cell.angle_gamma   90.00
#
_symmetry.space_group_name_H-M   'P 1'
#
loop_
_entity.id
_entity.type
_entity.pdbx_description
1 polymer ?
#
loop_
_entity_poly.entity_id
_entity_poly.type
_entity_poly.pdbx_seq_one_letter_code
_entity_poly.pdbx_strand_id
1 'polypeptide(L)'
;MKWFIVTIVFFFFHISGFIPARAQTESLVQPDTLCSIYTINKMIDSVTFRPVLKAIQKYPDLADCHIEFRYKKLNTLMAARPTMDFLFCRKENRKYVIFVSTNSSNNCRKVFSRMSEQSMTGIIGHELAHIVDY
;
A
#
# COMPACT_ATOMS: atom_id res chain seq x y z
N MET A 1 10.49 -58.82 -37.44
CA MET A 1 9.10 -59.35 -37.49
C MET A 1 8.67 -59.70 -36.07
N LYS A 2 7.45 -59.29 -35.67
CA LYS A 2 6.73 -59.61 -34.41
C LYS A 2 7.20 -58.83 -33.17
N TRP A 3 6.62 -57.65 -32.91
CA TRP A 3 5.41 -57.38 -32.09
C TRP A 3 5.58 -57.82 -30.63
N PHE A 4 5.71 -56.86 -29.70
CA PHE A 4 5.01 -56.93 -28.41
C PHE A 4 4.71 -55.51 -27.91
N ILE A 5 3.41 -55.29 -27.75
CA ILE A 5 2.73 -54.09 -27.28
C ILE A 5 3.06 -53.90 -25.80
N VAL A 6 3.65 -52.77 -25.43
CA VAL A 6 3.72 -52.35 -24.02
C VAL A 6 2.44 -51.56 -23.75
N THR A 7 1.52 -52.21 -23.06
CA THR A 7 0.28 -51.62 -22.55
C THR A 7 0.64 -50.57 -21.51
N ILE A 8 0.41 -49.28 -21.82
CA ILE A 8 0.52 -48.18 -20.87
C ILE A 8 -0.64 -48.30 -19.88
N VAL A 9 -0.35 -48.81 -18.69
CA VAL A 9 -1.27 -48.70 -17.54
C VAL A 9 -1.13 -47.27 -17.01
N PHE A 10 -2.04 -46.39 -17.43
CA PHE A 10 -2.23 -45.10 -16.79
C PHE A 10 -2.73 -45.33 -15.36
N PHE A 11 -1.82 -45.39 -14.39
CA PHE A 11 -2.14 -45.12 -13.00
C PHE A 11 -2.55 -43.65 -12.89
N PHE A 12 -3.85 -43.38 -13.02
CA PHE A 12 -4.41 -42.11 -12.55
C PHE A 12 -4.31 -42.09 -11.03
N PHE A 13 -3.18 -41.56 -10.55
CA PHE A 13 -2.99 -41.18 -9.16
C PHE A 13 -4.08 -40.17 -8.80
N HIS A 14 -5.00 -40.61 -7.95
CA HIS A 14 -6.01 -39.76 -7.33
C HIS A 14 -5.28 -38.85 -6.33
N ILE A 15 -4.72 -37.74 -6.81
CA ILE A 15 -4.27 -36.66 -5.93
C ILE A 15 -5.53 -35.92 -5.54
N SER A 16 -6.16 -36.37 -4.45
CA SER A 16 -6.98 -35.48 -3.64
C SER A 16 -6.08 -34.32 -3.25
N GLY A 17 -6.24 -33.21 -3.97
CA GLY A 17 -5.58 -31.95 -3.67
C GLY A 17 -5.99 -31.54 -2.28
N PHE A 18 -5.16 -31.89 -1.30
CA PHE A 18 -5.12 -31.21 -0.02
C PHE A 18 -4.64 -29.80 -0.33
N ILE A 19 -5.58 -28.91 -0.63
CA ILE A 19 -5.32 -27.47 -0.60
C ILE A 19 -5.06 -27.18 0.87
N PRO A 20 -3.82 -26.87 1.31
CA PRO A 20 -3.65 -26.40 2.67
C PRO A 20 -4.47 -25.12 2.77
N ALA A 21 -5.50 -25.16 3.61
CA ALA A 21 -6.21 -23.97 4.02
C ALA A 21 -5.14 -22.95 4.41
N ARG A 22 -5.20 -21.75 3.82
CA ARG A 22 -4.38 -20.58 4.15
C ARG A 22 -4.73 -20.16 5.58
N ALA A 23 -4.30 -20.98 6.52
CA ALA A 23 -4.55 -20.82 7.93
C ALA A 23 -3.45 -19.93 8.49
N GLN A 24 -3.88 -18.78 9.02
CA GLN A 24 -3.31 -18.20 10.23
C GLN A 24 -1.85 -17.73 10.11
N THR A 25 -1.60 -16.71 9.30
CA THR A 25 -0.46 -15.79 9.54
C THR A 25 -0.91 -14.46 10.17
N GLU A 26 -2.19 -14.34 10.56
CA GLU A 26 -2.76 -13.15 11.20
C GLU A 26 -2.65 -13.15 12.74
N SER A 27 -2.23 -14.24 13.37
CA SER A 27 -2.15 -14.32 14.83
C SER A 27 -0.76 -13.93 15.35
N LEU A 28 -0.71 -12.81 16.09
CA LEU A 28 0.36 -12.32 16.99
C LEU A 28 1.33 -11.25 16.47
N VAL A 29 1.00 -10.46 15.44
CA VAL A 29 1.73 -9.20 15.25
C VAL A 29 1.18 -8.16 16.23
N GLN A 30 1.97 -7.78 17.24
CA GLN A 30 1.58 -6.75 18.20
C GLN A 30 1.29 -5.42 17.46
N PRO A 31 0.25 -4.66 17.86
CA PRO A 31 -0.15 -3.42 17.19
C PRO A 31 0.99 -2.38 17.11
N ASP A 32 1.89 -2.39 18.09
CA ASP A 32 3.08 -1.53 18.12
C ASP A 32 4.11 -1.90 17.04
N THR A 33 4.22 -3.20 16.73
CA THR A 33 5.08 -3.71 15.65
C THR A 33 4.52 -3.42 14.27
N LEU A 34 3.19 -3.47 14.08
CA LEU A 34 2.57 -3.03 12.82
C LEU A 34 2.78 -1.52 12.61
N CYS A 35 2.63 -0.74 13.67
CA CYS A 35 2.87 0.68 13.63
C CYS A 35 4.31 1.00 13.20
N SER A 36 5.31 0.32 13.76
CA SER A 36 6.70 0.55 13.38
C SER A 36 6.96 0.19 11.90
N ILE A 37 6.52 -0.97 11.43
CA ILE A 37 6.69 -1.40 10.02
C ILE A 37 6.16 -0.35 9.03
N TYR A 38 4.95 0.16 9.26
CA TYR A 38 4.30 1.06 8.34
C TYR A 38 4.70 2.54 8.49
N THR A 39 5.41 2.89 9.56
CA THR A 39 5.93 4.26 9.78
C THR A 39 7.40 4.39 9.38
N ILE A 40 8.11 3.27 9.17
CA ILE A 40 9.48 3.28 8.68
C ILE A 40 9.54 4.01 7.33
N ASN A 41 10.52 4.91 7.22
CA ASN A 41 10.76 5.76 6.05
C ASN A 41 9.59 6.70 5.69
N LYS A 42 8.68 6.97 6.63
CA LYS A 42 7.58 7.92 6.47
C LYS A 42 7.80 9.15 7.35
N MET A 43 7.65 10.33 6.78
CA MET A 43 7.53 11.56 7.56
C MET A 43 6.05 11.96 7.61
N ILE A 44 5.41 11.70 8.75
CA ILE A 44 3.97 11.90 8.95
C ILE A 44 3.76 12.94 10.05
N ASP A 45 2.86 13.89 9.82
CA ASP A 45 2.45 14.85 10.84
C ASP A 45 1.56 14.20 11.90
N SER A 46 1.67 14.68 13.15
CA SER A 46 0.98 14.08 14.31
C SER A 46 -0.55 14.03 14.17
N VAL A 47 -1.15 15.00 13.47
CA VAL A 47 -2.60 15.06 13.21
C VAL A 47 -3.04 13.96 12.25
N THR A 48 -2.20 13.66 11.25
CA THR A 48 -2.50 12.68 10.19
C THR A 48 -2.08 11.26 10.55
N PHE A 49 -1.37 11.06 11.66
CA PHE A 49 -0.76 9.78 12.01
C PHE A 49 -1.74 8.60 12.01
N ARG A 50 -2.86 8.72 12.74
CA ARG A 50 -3.87 7.65 12.84
C ARG A 50 -4.54 7.34 11.49
N PRO A 51 -5.04 8.34 10.73
CA PRO A 51 -5.52 8.11 9.38
C PRO A 51 -4.52 7.44 8.44
N VAL A 52 -3.26 7.90 8.46
CA VAL A 52 -2.21 7.32 7.60
C VAL A 52 -1.95 5.87 7.96
N LEU A 53 -1.82 5.56 9.25
CA LEU A 53 -1.59 4.19 9.71
C LEU A 53 -2.73 3.24 9.30
N LYS A 54 -3.98 3.68 9.45
CA LYS A 54 -5.15 2.89 9.02
C LYS A 54 -5.19 2.65 7.52
N ALA A 55 -4.85 3.67 6.74
CA ALA A 55 -4.85 3.59 5.29
C ALA A 55 -3.72 2.67 4.79
N ILE A 56 -2.48 2.87 5.25
CA ILE A 56 -1.30 2.15 4.74
C ILE A 56 -1.31 0.65 5.09
N GLN A 57 -1.96 0.25 6.18
CA GLN A 57 -2.19 -1.18 6.50
C GLN A 57 -2.99 -1.92 5.42
N LYS A 58 -3.68 -1.22 4.53
CA LYS A 58 -4.40 -1.81 3.38
C LYS A 58 -3.51 -1.96 2.13
N TYR A 59 -2.28 -1.44 2.17
CA TYR A 59 -1.32 -1.45 1.08
C TYR A 59 0.01 -2.06 1.55
N PRO A 60 0.06 -3.39 1.79
CA PRO A 60 1.25 -4.06 2.32
C PRO A 60 2.48 -3.86 1.42
N ASP A 61 2.28 -3.74 0.11
CA ASP A 61 3.35 -3.51 -0.88
C ASP A 61 4.06 -2.15 -0.70
N LEU A 62 3.45 -1.21 0.06
CA LEU A 62 4.02 0.10 0.36
C LEU A 62 4.77 0.15 1.71
N ALA A 63 4.90 -0.97 2.42
CA ALA A 63 5.57 -1.03 3.71
C ALA A 63 7.01 -0.44 3.63
N ASP A 64 7.81 -0.95 2.70
CA ASP A 64 9.22 -0.54 2.52
C ASP A 64 9.39 0.72 1.65
N CYS A 65 8.30 1.20 1.04
CA CYS A 65 8.33 2.34 0.13
C CYS A 65 8.60 3.66 0.88
N HIS A 66 9.47 4.53 0.38
CA HIS A 66 9.66 5.85 1.00
C HIS A 66 8.55 6.81 0.58
N ILE A 67 7.73 7.26 1.53
CA ILE A 67 6.63 8.19 1.28
C ILE A 67 6.71 9.34 2.28
N GLU A 68 6.87 10.55 1.76
CA GLU A 68 6.97 11.77 2.56
C GLU A 68 5.69 12.61 2.45
N PHE A 69 5.18 13.11 3.57
CA PHE A 69 4.07 14.06 3.55
C PHE A 69 4.61 15.49 3.58
N ARG A 70 4.29 16.30 2.56
CA ARG A 70 4.74 17.69 2.46
C ARG A 70 3.58 18.65 2.26
N TYR A 71 3.66 19.82 2.86
CA TYR A 71 2.69 20.89 2.65
C TYR A 71 2.99 21.71 1.40
N LYS A 72 1.99 21.91 0.53
CA LYS A 72 2.12 22.69 -0.72
C LYS A 72 0.81 23.38 -1.08
N LYS A 73 0.86 24.52 -1.78
CA LYS A 73 -0.36 25.10 -2.37
C LYS A 73 -0.84 24.22 -3.53
N LEU A 74 -2.01 23.61 -3.37
CA LEU A 74 -2.66 22.78 -4.38
C LEU A 74 -4.09 23.26 -4.65
N ASN A 75 -4.62 22.86 -5.81
CA ASN A 75 -6.04 23.03 -6.12
C ASN A 75 -6.92 21.92 -5.57
N THR A 76 -6.34 20.74 -5.32
CA THR A 76 -6.97 19.59 -4.65
C THR A 76 -6.66 19.57 -3.15
N LEU A 77 -7.25 18.62 -2.41
CA LEU A 77 -6.94 18.40 -1.00
C LEU A 77 -5.55 17.78 -0.80
N MET A 78 -5.26 16.73 -1.57
CA MET A 78 -3.98 16.03 -1.56
C MET A 78 -3.56 15.66 -2.99
N ALA A 79 -2.29 15.27 -3.16
CA ALA A 79 -1.78 14.72 -4.42
C ALA A 79 -0.50 13.87 -4.20
N ALA A 80 -0.51 12.62 -4.64
CA ALA A 80 0.66 11.74 -4.67
C ALA A 80 1.50 11.95 -5.94
N ARG A 81 2.83 12.06 -5.79
CA ARG A 81 3.77 12.19 -6.91
C ARG A 81 5.07 11.44 -6.64
N PRO A 82 5.71 10.85 -7.67
CA PRO A 82 7.09 10.41 -7.55
C PRO A 82 8.03 11.62 -7.38
N THR A 83 9.13 11.44 -6.65
CA THR A 83 10.21 12.42 -6.55
C THR A 83 11.02 12.48 -7.85
N MET A 84 11.63 13.63 -8.16
CA MET A 84 12.30 13.87 -9.46
C MET A 84 13.47 12.93 -9.78
N ASP A 85 14.01 12.22 -8.78
CA ASP A 85 15.01 11.16 -8.93
C ASP A 85 14.44 9.87 -9.55
N PHE A 86 13.12 9.78 -9.81
CA PHE A 86 12.48 8.62 -10.43
C PHE A 86 13.04 8.24 -11.81
N LEU A 87 13.65 9.18 -12.52
CA LEU A 87 14.27 8.93 -13.83
C LEU A 87 15.60 8.18 -13.72
N PHE A 88 16.26 8.25 -12.56
CA PHE A 88 17.58 7.64 -12.33
C PHE A 88 17.52 6.46 -11.36
N CYS A 89 16.40 6.28 -10.67
CA CYS A 89 16.17 5.21 -9.70
C CYS A 89 15.28 4.08 -10.27
N ARG A 90 15.64 2.83 -9.96
CA ARG A 90 14.79 1.65 -10.23
C ARG A 90 13.46 1.78 -9.48
N LYS A 91 12.40 1.14 -9.99
CA LYS A 91 11.04 1.18 -9.40
C LYS A 91 11.04 0.87 -7.90
N GLU A 92 11.81 -0.13 -7.48
CA GLU A 92 12.00 -0.55 -6.09
C GLU A 92 12.62 0.52 -5.16
N ASN A 93 13.37 1.48 -5.72
CA ASN A 93 14.06 2.54 -4.98
C ASN A 93 13.39 3.92 -5.16
N ARG A 94 12.23 3.97 -5.83
CA ARG A 94 11.50 5.22 -6.03
C ARG A 94 10.97 5.73 -4.70
N LYS A 95 11.03 7.04 -4.56
CA LYS A 95 10.45 7.76 -3.42
C LYS A 95 9.24 8.53 -3.91
N TYR A 96 8.30 8.74 -3.00
CA TYR A 96 7.06 9.42 -3.29
C TYR A 96 6.83 10.52 -2.29
N VAL A 97 6.15 11.56 -2.74
CA VAL A 97 5.69 12.66 -1.90
C VAL A 97 4.18 12.75 -2.04
N ILE A 98 3.50 12.71 -0.90
CA ILE A 98 2.08 13.06 -0.82
C ILE A 98 2.01 14.51 -0.37
N PHE A 99 1.54 15.37 -1.26
CA PHE A 99 1.34 16.77 -0.96
C PHE A 99 0.00 16.99 -0.26
N VAL A 100 0.02 17.72 0.85
CA VAL A 100 -1.19 18.18 1.56
C VAL A 100 -1.39 19.67 1.26
N SER A 101 -2.61 20.02 0.83
CA SER A 101 -2.91 21.39 0.44
C SER A 101 -2.93 22.35 1.62
N THR A 102 -2.13 23.41 1.54
CA THR A 102 -2.22 24.56 2.45
C THR A 102 -3.13 25.66 1.92
N ASN A 103 -3.76 25.42 0.76
CA ASN A 103 -4.51 26.45 0.09
C ASN A 103 -5.80 26.79 0.86
N SER A 104 -5.88 28.03 1.35
CA SER A 104 -7.03 28.55 2.08
C SER A 104 -8.09 29.16 1.17
N SER A 105 -7.74 29.61 -0.05
CA SER A 105 -8.71 30.22 -0.99
C SER A 105 -9.69 29.20 -1.55
N ASN A 106 -9.30 27.92 -1.60
CA ASN A 106 -10.06 26.87 -2.26
C ASN A 106 -10.95 26.09 -1.30
N ASN A 107 -11.14 26.59 -0.06
CA ASN A 107 -11.75 25.89 1.06
C ASN A 107 -11.06 24.57 1.47
N CYS A 108 -9.99 24.13 0.80
CA CYS A 108 -9.27 22.89 1.11
C CYS A 108 -8.86 22.80 2.58
N ARG A 109 -8.29 23.88 3.14
CA ARG A 109 -7.93 23.94 4.56
C ARG A 109 -9.13 23.79 5.50
N LYS A 110 -10.29 24.40 5.16
CA LYS A 110 -11.52 24.30 5.95
C LYS A 110 -12.13 22.90 5.87
N VAL A 111 -12.07 22.28 4.69
CA VAL A 111 -12.53 20.91 4.46
C VAL A 111 -11.67 19.94 5.26
N PHE A 112 -10.35 20.07 5.19
CA PHE A 112 -9.41 19.22 5.94
C PHE A 112 -9.62 19.35 7.47
N SER A 113 -9.75 20.57 8.00
CA SER A 113 -9.96 20.79 9.44
C SER A 113 -11.30 20.27 9.98
N ARG A 114 -12.29 20.04 9.11
CA ARG A 114 -13.63 19.55 9.48
C ARG A 114 -13.82 18.07 9.14
N MET A 115 -12.78 17.43 8.60
CA MET A 115 -12.85 16.08 8.10
C MET A 115 -12.82 15.08 9.26
N SER A 116 -13.65 14.05 9.19
CA SER A 116 -13.58 12.94 10.15
C SER A 116 -12.29 12.13 9.93
N GLU A 117 -11.83 11.41 10.96
CA GLU A 117 -10.67 10.51 10.84
C GLU A 117 -10.88 9.47 9.73
N GLN A 118 -12.10 8.95 9.59
CA GLN A 118 -12.45 7.97 8.54
C GLN A 118 -12.38 8.59 7.14
N SER A 119 -12.89 9.81 6.97
CA SER A 119 -12.82 10.53 5.70
C SER A 119 -11.37 10.86 5.32
N MET A 120 -10.53 11.27 6.29
CA MET A 120 -9.09 11.45 6.07
C MET A 120 -8.42 10.13 5.66
N THR A 121 -8.75 9.03 6.34
CA THR A 121 -8.25 7.69 5.98
C THR A 121 -8.59 7.33 4.54
N GLY A 122 -9.82 7.63 4.09
CA GLY A 122 -10.26 7.37 2.73
C GLY A 122 -9.50 8.17 1.67
N ILE A 123 -9.29 9.48 1.89
CA ILE A 123 -8.52 10.31 0.95
C ILE A 123 -7.05 9.92 0.94
N ILE A 124 -6.44 9.63 2.09
CA ILE A 124 -5.07 9.12 2.13
C ILE A 124 -4.98 7.79 1.38
N GLY A 125 -5.95 6.89 1.56
CA GLY A 125 -6.03 5.64 0.80
C GLY A 125 -6.09 5.87 -0.71
N HIS A 126 -6.89 6.84 -1.17
CA HIS A 126 -6.93 7.25 -2.58
C HIS A 126 -5.55 7.68 -3.10
N GLU A 127 -4.80 8.48 -2.32
CA GLU A 127 -3.45 8.88 -2.71
C GLU A 127 -2.45 7.72 -2.70
N LEU A 128 -2.56 6.78 -1.75
CA LEU A 128 -1.73 5.58 -1.71
C LEU A 128 -2.01 4.66 -2.90
N ALA A 129 -3.25 4.55 -3.37
CA ALA A 129 -3.60 3.78 -4.56
C ALA A 129 -2.86 4.30 -5.81
N HIS A 130 -2.76 5.63 -5.97
CA HIS A 130 -1.94 6.21 -7.05
C HIS A 130 -0.46 5.81 -6.96
N ILE A 131 0.08 5.60 -5.75
CA ILE A 131 1.47 5.16 -5.57
C ILE A 131 1.66 3.70 -5.99
N VAL A 132 0.67 2.84 -5.74
CA VAL A 132 0.71 1.44 -6.20
C VAL A 132 0.77 1.35 -7.72
N ASP A 133 0.05 2.23 -8.42
CA ASP A 133 -0.04 2.21 -9.87
C ASP A 133 1.23 2.73 -10.59
N TYR A 134 2.05 3.58 -9.94
CA TYR A 134 3.31 4.10 -10.50
C TYR A 134 4.39 3.01 -10.68
#